data_AF-A0A8J5YJM8-F1
#
_entry.id   AF-A0A8J5YJM8-F1
#
_cell.length_a   1.000
_cell.length_b   1.000
_cell.length_c   1.000
_cell.angle_alpha   90.00
_cell.angle_beta   90.00
_cell.angle_gamma   90.00
#
_symmetry.space_group_name_H-M   'P 1'
#
loop_
_entity.id
_entity.type
_entity.pdbx_description
1 polymer ?
#
loop_
_entity_poly.entity_id
_entity_poly.type
_entity_poly.pdbx_seq_one_letter_code
_entity_poly.pdbx_strand_id
1 'polypeptide(L)'
;MGMPEVIPVCYCGNPAKLSMSWSNDNPGRRFFGCNKFGSRFRKPCRFFSWFDPPLTPRSRIMLLGLLKKLTTLEDAKKRERRTWFFGSFLLTLVGLPGGLLSG
;
A
#
# COMPACT_ATOMS: atom_id res chain seq x y z
N MET A 1 -9.53 12.94 -19.94
CA MET A 1 -9.34 13.34 -18.53
C MET A 1 -10.45 12.69 -17.72
N GLY A 2 -10.13 11.73 -16.85
CA GLY A 2 -11.14 11.13 -15.98
C GLY A 2 -11.63 12.16 -14.97
N MET A 3 -12.95 12.34 -14.88
CA MET A 3 -13.58 13.11 -13.81
C MET A 3 -13.41 12.34 -12.48
N PRO A 4 -13.24 13.03 -11.34
CA PRO A 4 -13.17 12.37 -10.05
C PRO A 4 -14.50 11.70 -9.72
N GLU A 5 -14.45 10.41 -9.38
CA GLU A 5 -15.61 9.62 -8.97
C GLU A 5 -16.15 10.08 -7.60
N VAL A 6 -15.27 10.58 -6.73
CA VAL A 6 -15.61 11.14 -5.42
C VAL A 6 -14.89 12.48 -5.22
N ILE A 7 -15.63 13.49 -4.77
CA ILE A 7 -15.08 14.80 -4.39
C ILE A 7 -15.00 14.87 -2.86
N PRO A 8 -13.81 14.95 -2.26
CA PRO A 8 -13.67 15.01 -0.80
C PRO A 8 -14.18 16.34 -0.25
N VAL A 9 -14.60 16.34 1.01
CA VAL A 9 -15.02 17.54 1.73
C VAL A 9 -13.84 18.09 2.52
N CYS A 10 -13.57 19.38 2.39
CA CYS A 10 -12.51 20.04 3.17
C CYS A 10 -12.95 20.29 4.62
N TYR A 11 -12.02 20.66 5.50
CA TYR A 11 -12.31 20.94 6.93
C TYR A 11 -13.30 22.10 7.17
N CYS A 12 -13.64 22.89 6.16
CA CYS A 12 -14.73 23.86 6.23
C CYS A 12 -16.12 23.27 5.95
N GLY A 13 -16.25 21.96 5.74
CA GLY A 13 -17.51 21.31 5.38
C GLY A 13 -17.95 21.54 3.93
N ASN A 14 -17.06 22.03 3.06
CA ASN A 14 -17.37 22.31 1.65
C ASN A 14 -16.64 21.34 0.71
N PRO A 15 -17.20 21.04 -0.48
CA PRO A 15 -16.48 20.26 -1.50
C PRO A 15 -15.12 20.87 -1.82
N ALA A 16 -14.09 20.04 -1.82
CA ALA A 16 -12.74 20.45 -2.15
C ALA A 16 -12.61 20.70 -3.67
N LYS A 17 -11.73 21.63 -4.03
CA LYS A 17 -11.44 21.98 -5.42
C LYS A 17 -10.30 21.12 -5.94
N LEU A 18 -10.51 20.45 -7.07
CA LEU A 18 -9.45 19.78 -7.81
C LEU A 18 -8.57 20.82 -8.53
N SER A 19 -7.27 20.78 -8.29
CA SER A 19 -6.26 21.68 -8.87
C SER A 19 -5.06 20.88 -9.38
N MET A 20 -4.24 21.50 -10.24
CA MET A 20 -3.00 20.93 -10.76
C MET A 20 -1.82 21.67 -10.14
N SER A 21 -0.80 20.92 -9.72
CA SER A 21 0.43 21.49 -9.20
C SER A 21 1.31 22.00 -10.34
N TRP A 22 1.85 23.20 -10.12
CA TRP A 22 2.78 23.89 -11.00
C TRP A 22 4.19 23.96 -10.40
N SER A 23 4.43 23.29 -9.26
CA SER A 23 5.76 23.22 -8.64
C SER A 23 6.71 22.35 -9.47
N ASN A 24 8.00 22.71 -9.50
CA ASN A 24 9.03 21.91 -10.16
C ASN A 24 9.15 20.47 -9.63
N ASP A 25 8.83 20.24 -8.36
CA ASP A 25 8.91 18.91 -7.73
C ASP A 25 7.74 17.98 -8.12
N ASN A 26 6.61 18.56 -8.51
CA ASN A 26 5.36 17.82 -8.77
C ASN A 26 4.58 18.36 -9.99
N PRO A 27 5.23 18.61 -11.14
CA PRO A 27 4.58 19.26 -12.26
C PRO A 27 3.43 18.39 -12.79
N GLY A 28 2.27 19.00 -13.01
CA GLY A 28 1.10 18.33 -13.58
C GLY A 28 0.35 17.40 -12.62
N ARG A 29 0.87 17.14 -11.41
CA ARG A 29 0.20 16.29 -10.42
C ARG A 29 -1.02 17.00 -9.86
N ARG A 30 -2.16 16.30 -9.78
CA ARG A 30 -3.42 16.87 -9.33
C ARG A 30 -3.66 16.64 -7.84
N PHE A 31 -4.32 17.58 -7.19
CA PHE A 31 -4.66 17.51 -5.78
C PHE A 31 -5.99 18.21 -5.49
N PHE A 32 -6.65 17.80 -4.42
CA PHE A 32 -7.78 18.49 -3.84
C PHE A 32 -7.33 19.45 -2.74
N GLY A 33 -7.81 20.68 -2.79
CA GLY A 33 -7.58 21.70 -1.76
C GLY A 33 -8.87 22.38 -1.32
N CYS A 34 -8.81 23.16 -0.24
CA CYS A 34 -9.95 23.98 0.18
C CYS A 34 -10.42 24.90 -0.97
N ASN A 35 -11.71 24.94 -1.24
CA ASN A 35 -12.27 25.79 -2.31
C ASN A 35 -12.10 27.30 -2.05
N LYS A 36 -11.80 27.69 -0.80
CA LYS A 36 -11.46 29.07 -0.40
C LYS A 36 -9.98 29.41 -0.62
N PHE A 37 -9.14 28.46 -1.04
CA PHE A 37 -7.72 28.70 -1.24
C PHE A 37 -7.51 29.77 -2.33
N GLY A 38 -6.72 30.80 -2.02
CA GLY A 38 -6.53 31.97 -2.89
C GLY A 38 -7.65 33.04 -2.81
N SER A 39 -8.67 32.85 -1.97
CA SER A 39 -9.71 33.87 -1.76
C SER A 39 -9.16 35.05 -0.95
N ARG A 40 -9.41 36.27 -1.42
CA ARG A 40 -9.11 37.51 -0.67
C ARG A 40 -10.08 37.76 0.49
N PHE A 41 -11.27 37.16 0.45
CA PHE A 41 -12.38 37.46 1.37
C PHE A 41 -12.65 36.36 2.39
N ARG A 42 -12.18 35.13 2.14
CA ARG A 42 -12.45 33.97 3.00
C ARG A 42 -11.16 33.26 3.36
N LYS A 43 -10.93 33.03 4.65
CA LYS A 43 -9.79 32.24 5.12
C LYS A 43 -9.94 30.77 4.69
N PRO A 44 -8.97 30.17 3.98
CA PRO A 44 -8.98 28.75 3.66
C PRO A 44 -8.57 27.90 4.86
N CYS A 45 -9.08 26.66 4.93
CA CYS A 45 -8.48 25.64 5.76
C CYS A 45 -7.30 24.98 5.05
N ARG A 46 -6.48 24.24 5.80
CA ARG A 46 -5.27 23.56 5.28
C ARG A 46 -5.55 22.15 4.75
N PHE A 47 -6.77 21.88 4.30
CA PHE A 47 -7.11 20.60 3.68
C PHE A 47 -6.31 20.39 2.39
N PHE A 48 -5.70 19.22 2.26
CA PHE A 48 -4.94 18.80 1.09
C PHE A 48 -5.05 17.28 0.93
N SER A 49 -5.30 16.82 -0.30
CA SER A 49 -5.23 15.40 -0.65
C SER A 49 -4.78 15.24 -2.08
N TRP A 50 -3.94 14.25 -2.37
CA TRP A 50 -3.61 13.92 -3.76
C TRP A 50 -4.85 13.38 -4.50
N PHE A 51 -4.93 13.67 -5.80
CA PHE A 51 -5.92 13.05 -6.69
C PHE A 51 -5.25 11.87 -7.38
N ASP A 52 -5.72 10.68 -7.04
CA ASP A 52 -5.33 9.45 -7.72
C ASP A 52 -6.41 9.11 -8.77
N PRO A 53 -6.08 9.12 -10.07
CA PRO A 53 -7.03 8.73 -11.10
C PRO A 53 -7.37 7.24 -10.98
N PRO A 54 -8.55 6.83 -11.47
CA PRO A 54 -8.91 5.42 -11.50
C PRO A 54 -7.87 4.62 -12.30
N LEU A 55 -7.52 3.44 -11.78
CA LEU A 55 -6.61 2.52 -12.45
C LEU A 55 -7.16 2.16 -13.84
N THR A 56 -6.32 2.27 -14.86
CA THR A 56 -6.66 1.75 -16.19
C THR A 56 -6.84 0.22 -16.13
N PRO A 57 -7.67 -0.39 -16.99
CA PRO A 57 -7.84 -1.85 -17.02
C PRO A 57 -6.51 -2.60 -17.09
N ARG A 58 -5.55 -2.10 -17.89
CA ARG A 58 -4.21 -2.66 -18.00
C ARG A 58 -3.44 -2.61 -16.67
N SER A 59 -3.42 -1.44 -16.01
CA SER A 59 -2.73 -1.30 -14.72
C SER A 59 -3.34 -2.17 -13.62
N ARG A 60 -4.68 -2.33 -13.62
CA ARG A 60 -5.39 -3.21 -12.68
C ARG A 60 -4.96 -4.67 -12.87
N ILE A 61 -4.92 -5.16 -14.10
CA ILE A 61 -4.48 -6.53 -14.41
C ILE A 61 -3.04 -6.74 -13.94
N MET A 62 -2.15 -5.78 -14.24
CA MET A 62 -0.75 -5.85 -13.81
C MET A 62 -0.62 -5.87 -12.28
N LEU A 63 -1.34 -5.01 -11.57
CA LEU A 63 -1.36 -4.97 -10.10
C LEU A 63 -1.84 -6.29 -9.51
N LEU A 64 -2.95 -6.84 -10.02
CA LEU A 64 -3.48 -8.13 -9.56
C LEU A 64 -2.49 -9.27 -9.83
N GLY A 65 -1.84 -9.27 -11.00
CA GLY A 65 -0.80 -10.24 -11.33
C GLY A 65 0.38 -10.17 -10.37
N LEU A 66 0.83 -8.95 -10.04
CA LEU A 66 1.91 -8.72 -9.09
C LEU A 66 1.53 -9.18 -7.67
N LEU A 67 0.33 -8.83 -7.20
CA LEU A 67 -0.18 -9.26 -5.89
C LEU A 67 -0.22 -10.79 -5.79
N LYS A 68 -0.71 -11.48 -6.83
CA LYS A 68 -0.70 -12.96 -6.87
C LYS A 68 0.71 -13.55 -6.81
N LYS A 69 1.69 -12.91 -7.44
CA LYS A 69 3.09 -13.35 -7.37
C LYS A 69 3.65 -13.14 -5.97
N LEU A 70 3.38 -12.00 -5.34
CA LEU A 70 3.80 -11.71 -3.97
C LEU A 70 3.26 -12.75 -2.98
N THR A 71 1.96 -13.03 -3.01
CA THR A 71 1.37 -14.05 -2.12
C THR A 71 1.98 -15.43 -2.34
N THR A 72 2.21 -15.82 -3.60
CA THR A 72 2.85 -17.11 -3.93
C THR A 72 4.28 -17.19 -3.36
N LEU A 73 5.05 -16.10 -3.45
CA LEU A 73 6.41 -16.02 -2.90
C LEU A 73 6.42 -16.05 -1.37
N GLU A 74 5.50 -15.34 -0.73
CA GLU A 74 5.31 -15.36 0.72
C GLU A 74 4.96 -16.76 1.23
N ASP A 75 4.07 -17.47 0.52
CA ASP A 75 3.70 -18.85 0.84
C ASP A 75 4.85 -19.83 0.63
N ALA A 76 5.66 -19.66 -0.42
CA ALA A 76 6.86 -20.46 -0.64
C ALA A 76 7.87 -20.24 0.50
N LYS A 77 8.14 -18.99 0.88
CA LYS A 77 9.02 -18.63 2.01
C LYS A 77 8.49 -19.16 3.35
N LYS A 78 7.18 -19.12 3.57
CA LYS A 78 6.54 -19.67 4.77
C LYS A 78 6.67 -21.19 4.85
N ARG A 79 6.48 -21.88 3.71
CA ARG A 79 6.70 -23.34 3.61
C ARG A 79 8.15 -23.69 3.87
N GLU A 80 9.08 -23.00 3.24
CA GLU A 80 10.52 -23.17 3.48
C GLU A 80 10.84 -22.98 4.96
N ARG A 81 10.41 -21.87 5.58
CA ARG A 81 10.61 -21.65 7.01
C ARG A 81 10.03 -22.78 7.87
N ARG A 82 8.83 -23.28 7.52
CA ARG A 82 8.18 -24.39 8.22
C ARG A 82 8.97 -25.69 8.06
N THR A 83 9.44 -26.01 6.85
CA THR A 83 10.27 -27.20 6.61
C THR A 83 11.60 -27.09 7.34
N TRP A 84 12.22 -25.90 7.40
CA TRP A 84 13.40 -25.66 8.22
C TRP A 84 13.12 -25.81 9.71
N PHE A 85 12.00 -25.27 10.22
CA PHE A 85 11.61 -25.46 11.62
C PHE A 85 11.40 -26.94 11.97
N PHE A 86 10.65 -27.69 11.15
CA PHE A 86 10.40 -29.11 11.41
C PHE A 86 11.65 -29.96 11.19
N GLY A 87 12.46 -29.68 10.17
CA GLY A 87 13.74 -30.36 9.93
C GLY A 87 14.73 -30.13 11.05
N SER A 88 14.85 -28.88 11.52
CA SER A 88 15.69 -28.53 12.67
C SER A 88 15.19 -29.18 13.96
N PHE A 89 13.87 -29.26 14.18
CA PHE A 89 13.28 -29.95 15.34
C PHE A 89 13.46 -31.47 15.30
N LEU A 90 13.32 -32.09 14.12
CA LEU A 90 13.53 -33.53 13.93
C LEU A 90 15.01 -33.91 14.16
N LEU A 91 15.94 -33.07 13.69
CA LEU A 91 17.39 -33.27 13.87
C LEU A 91 17.80 -33.23 15.35
N THR A 92 17.20 -32.34 16.15
CA THR A 92 17.54 -32.21 17.58
C THR A 92 16.89 -33.28 18.45
N LEU A 93 15.69 -33.78 18.11
CA LEU A 93 15.02 -34.85 18.86
C LEU A 93 15.61 -36.25 18.64
N VAL A 94 16.07 -36.56 17.42
CA VAL A 94 16.70 -37.86 17.11
C VAL A 94 18.18 -37.89 17.55
N GLY A 95 18.78 -36.72 17.85
CA GLY A 95 20.18 -36.57 18.23
C GLY A 95 20.49 -36.61 19.73
N LEU A 96 19.52 -36.87 20.62
CA LEU A 96 19.79 -37.02 22.07
C LEU A 96 20.17 -38.48 22.38
N PRO A 97 21.43 -38.75 22.78
CA PRO A 97 21.92 -40.10 22.98
C PRO A 97 21.39 -40.67 24.30
N GLY A 98 20.32 -41.48 24.24
CA GLY A 98 20.14 -42.56 25.21
C GLY A 98 21.11 -43.66 24.80
N GLY A 99 22.26 -43.83 25.44
CA GLY A 99 22.37 -44.06 26.88
C GLY A 99 22.55 -45.56 27.07
N LEU A 100 23.79 -45.99 26.91
CA LEU A 100 24.46 -47.16 27.48
C LEU A 100 23.57 -48.15 28.25
N LEU A 101 23.54 -49.41 27.81
CA LEU A 101 23.40 -50.65 28.61
C LEU A 101 23.62 -51.80 27.59
N SER A 102 24.84 -52.28 27.35
CA SER A 102 25.70 -53.08 28.24
C SER A 102 25.02 -54.35 28.73
N GLY A 103 25.56 -55.51 28.34
CA GLY A 103 25.28 -56.80 28.98
C GLY A 103 25.03 -57.92 27.98
#